data_AF-A0A919CJV0-F1
#
_entry.id   AF-A0A919CJV0-F1
#
_cell.length_a   1.000
_cell.length_b   1.000
_cell.length_c   1.000
_cell.angle_alpha   90.00
_cell.angle_beta   90.00
_cell.angle_gamma   90.00
#
_symmetry.space_group_name_H-M   'P 1'
#
loop_
_entity.id
_entity.type
_entity.pdbx_description
1 polymer ?
#
loop_
_entity_poly.entity_id
_entity_poly.type
_entity_poly.pdbx_seq_one_letter_code
_entity_poly.pdbx_strand_id
1 'polypeptide(L)'
;MELGDCHTWNRYNTKGNRENQAFVDLNDEILAANKSAWDNPPVSATWTSAQKRSALELLQQNGQAQVFAFKDPRTLLVLDGWKDVCPQMEFIGVFRHPNAVAKSLESRSGMSRAQAIELWSDYNRRLLNQWKGRQFPLLCFDEPEEVFHSKLDVALDRLGLPELPKSMKFWEDSLRTSQRYEAARLPIKSWLLYKALKARSL
;
A
#
# COMPACT_ATOMS: atom_id res chain seq x y z
N MET A 1 6.43 -17.75 -4.41
CA MET A 1 5.55 -16.57 -4.55
C MET A 1 5.77 -16.07 -5.97
N GLU A 2 4.82 -16.35 -6.85
CA GLU A 2 4.88 -15.88 -8.25
C GLU A 2 4.02 -14.63 -8.37
N LEU A 3 4.60 -13.58 -8.94
CA LEU A 3 3.89 -12.40 -9.38
C LEU A 3 3.49 -12.69 -10.84
N GLY A 4 2.19 -12.76 -11.12
CA GLY A 4 1.66 -13.00 -12.46
C GLY A 4 2.15 -12.01 -13.52
N ASP A 5 1.90 -12.36 -14.79
CA ASP A 5 2.51 -11.83 -16.01
C ASP A 5 2.87 -10.33 -15.97
N CYS A 6 4.18 -10.08 -15.84
CA CYS A 6 4.76 -8.74 -15.86
C CYS A 6 5.13 -8.37 -17.30
N HIS A 7 4.36 -7.49 -17.93
CA HIS A 7 4.70 -6.93 -19.23
C HIS A 7 5.98 -6.09 -19.15
N THR A 8 7.07 -6.66 -19.66
CA THR A 8 8.33 -5.97 -19.87
C THR A 8 8.23 -5.13 -21.15
N TRP A 9 7.99 -3.83 -21.05
CA TRP A 9 8.70 -2.76 -21.80
C TRP A 9 7.96 -1.41 -21.79
N ASN A 10 8.63 -0.35 -21.31
CA ASN A 10 8.46 1.00 -21.85
C ASN A 10 9.75 1.83 -21.66
N ARG A 11 10.14 2.61 -22.68
CA ARG A 11 11.48 3.19 -22.91
C ARG A 11 12.00 4.24 -21.89
N TYR A 12 11.29 4.45 -20.79
CA TYR A 12 11.69 5.34 -19.69
C TYR A 12 11.66 4.69 -18.29
N ASN A 13 11.41 3.37 -18.20
CA ASN A 13 11.25 2.72 -16.90
C ASN A 13 11.78 1.28 -16.90
N THR A 14 13.06 1.12 -16.56
CA THR A 14 13.85 -0.11 -16.72
C THR A 14 13.55 -1.24 -15.73
N LYS A 15 12.53 -1.15 -14.86
CA LYS A 15 12.05 -2.27 -14.03
C LYS A 15 10.66 -1.94 -13.47
N GLY A 16 9.64 -2.59 -14.03
CA GLY A 16 8.23 -2.33 -13.79
C GLY A 16 7.86 -2.23 -12.31
N ASN A 17 6.94 -1.33 -12.00
CA ASN A 17 6.24 -1.34 -10.72
C ASN A 17 5.67 -2.74 -10.51
N ARG A 18 5.93 -3.35 -9.35
CA ARG A 18 5.38 -4.65 -8.92
C ARG A 18 3.88 -4.57 -8.58
N GLU A 19 3.13 -3.74 -9.31
CA GLU A 19 1.68 -3.60 -9.18
C GLU A 19 1.08 -4.35 -10.37
N ASN A 20 0.26 -5.36 -10.10
CA ASN A 20 -0.43 -6.06 -11.18
C ASN A 20 -1.41 -5.07 -11.82
N GLN A 21 -1.17 -4.71 -13.09
CA GLN A 21 -1.90 -3.64 -13.77
C GLN A 21 -3.41 -3.88 -13.77
N ALA A 22 -3.86 -5.13 -13.86
CA ALA A 22 -5.28 -5.45 -13.83
C ALA A 22 -5.95 -5.11 -12.48
N PHE A 23 -5.22 -5.24 -11.37
CA PHE A 23 -5.71 -4.81 -10.05
C PHE A 23 -5.74 -3.29 -9.93
N VAL A 24 -4.75 -2.59 -10.50
CA VAL A 24 -4.72 -1.12 -10.55
C VAL A 24 -5.89 -0.61 -11.38
N ASP A 25 -6.10 -1.18 -12.57
CA ASP A 25 -7.18 -0.80 -13.49
C ASP A 25 -8.55 -1.00 -12.85
N LEU A 26 -8.77 -2.13 -12.17
CA LEU A 26 -10.02 -2.37 -11.45
C LEU A 26 -10.21 -1.38 -10.29
N ASN A 27 -9.16 -1.10 -9.50
CA ASN A 27 -9.25 -0.13 -8.41
C ASN A 27 -9.57 1.29 -8.94
N ASP A 28 -8.93 1.71 -10.03
CA ASP A 28 -9.20 3.00 -10.68
C ASP A 28 -10.62 3.05 -11.28
N GLU A 29 -11.11 1.95 -11.89
CA GLU A 29 -12.50 1.84 -12.37
C GLU A 29 -13.53 2.03 -11.23
N ILE A 30 -13.30 1.37 -10.10
CA ILE A 30 -14.16 1.49 -8.92
C ILE A 30 -14.11 2.92 -8.38
N LEU A 31 -12.93 3.53 -8.27
CA LEU A 31 -12.80 4.91 -7.83
C LEU A 31 -13.53 5.87 -8.76
N ALA A 32 -13.38 5.71 -10.07
CA ALA A 32 -14.08 6.52 -11.08
C ALA A 32 -15.61 6.38 -10.97
N ALA A 33 -16.13 5.16 -10.76
CA ALA A 33 -17.55 4.92 -10.51
C ALA A 33 -18.06 5.63 -9.24
N ASN A 34 -17.17 5.83 -8.25
CA ASN A 34 -17.42 6.59 -7.03
C ASN A 34 -17.06 8.09 -7.16
N LYS A 35 -16.90 8.61 -8.38
CA LYS A 35 -16.52 10.01 -8.67
C LYS A 35 -15.27 10.47 -7.91
N SER A 36 -14.34 9.54 -7.73
CA SER A 36 -13.15 9.69 -6.90
C SER A 36 -11.92 9.25 -7.67
N ALA A 37 -10.74 9.51 -7.12
CA ALA A 37 -9.46 9.13 -7.69
C ALA A 37 -8.46 8.80 -6.57
N TRP A 38 -7.27 8.33 -6.93
CA TRP A 38 -6.23 8.00 -5.94
C TRP A 38 -5.79 9.21 -5.10
N ASP A 39 -5.86 10.42 -5.66
CA ASP A 39 -5.53 11.72 -5.05
C ASP A 39 -6.76 12.52 -4.59
N ASN A 40 -7.96 12.02 -4.88
CA ASN A 40 -9.22 12.51 -4.36
C ASN A 40 -10.04 11.34 -3.78
N PRO A 41 -9.69 10.86 -2.57
CA PRO A 41 -10.27 9.65 -2.02
C PRO A 41 -11.79 9.76 -1.74
N PRO A 42 -12.57 8.69 -1.96
CA PRO A 42 -13.99 8.65 -1.60
C PRO A 42 -14.16 8.56 -0.09
N VAL A 43 -15.27 9.05 0.49
CA VAL A 43 -15.59 8.75 1.90
C VAL A 43 -15.68 7.24 2.12
N SER A 44 -16.41 6.56 1.24
CA SER A 44 -16.53 5.10 1.14
C SER A 44 -16.69 4.71 -0.33
N ALA A 45 -16.12 3.58 -0.74
CA ALA A 45 -16.28 3.07 -2.08
C ALA A 45 -17.38 2.00 -2.15
N THR A 46 -18.34 2.18 -3.06
CA THR A 46 -19.34 1.17 -3.38
C THR A 46 -18.91 0.39 -4.62
N TRP A 47 -19.08 -0.94 -4.58
CA TRP A 47 -18.76 -1.83 -5.70
C TRP A 47 -20.04 -2.32 -6.36
N THR A 48 -20.05 -2.34 -7.69
CA THR A 48 -21.12 -2.98 -8.46
C THR A 48 -20.96 -4.51 -8.49
N SER A 49 -22.04 -5.25 -8.79
CA SER A 49 -21.96 -6.70 -8.99
C SER A 49 -21.05 -7.10 -10.15
N ALA A 50 -20.89 -6.23 -11.15
CA ALA A 50 -19.94 -6.46 -12.25
C ALA A 50 -18.49 -6.39 -11.74
N GLN A 51 -18.14 -5.34 -11.00
CA GLN A 51 -16.80 -5.18 -10.41
C GLN A 51 -16.43 -6.30 -9.44
N LYS A 52 -17.38 -6.76 -8.63
CA LYS A 52 -17.17 -7.93 -7.74
C LYS A 52 -16.85 -9.20 -8.54
N ARG A 53 -17.51 -9.43 -9.68
CA ARG A 53 -17.20 -10.55 -10.58
C ARG A 53 -15.81 -10.40 -11.20
N SER A 54 -15.47 -9.22 -11.70
CA SER A 54 -14.12 -8.95 -12.25
C SER A 54 -13.02 -9.20 -11.21
N ALA A 55 -13.21 -8.80 -9.95
CA ALA A 55 -12.26 -9.10 -8.89
C ALA A 55 -12.11 -10.61 -8.62
N LEU A 56 -13.21 -11.36 -8.60
CA LEU A 56 -13.16 -12.83 -8.45
C LEU A 56 -12.38 -13.48 -9.59
N GLU A 57 -12.62 -13.06 -10.83
CA GLU A 57 -11.92 -13.55 -12.01
C GLU A 57 -10.42 -13.23 -11.93
N LEU A 58 -10.06 -12.00 -11.54
CA LEU A 58 -8.65 -11.62 -11.34
C LEU A 58 -7.97 -12.48 -10.26
N LEU A 59 -8.65 -12.72 -9.14
CA LEU A 59 -8.11 -13.58 -8.07
C LEU A 59 -7.96 -15.03 -8.53
N GLN A 60 -8.89 -15.56 -9.31
CA GLN A 60 -8.80 -16.93 -9.84
C GLN A 60 -7.67 -17.09 -10.87
N GLN A 61 -7.49 -16.10 -11.74
CA GLN A 61 -6.42 -16.11 -12.76
C GLN A 61 -5.04 -16.03 -12.12
N ASN A 62 -4.89 -15.25 -11.04
CA ASN A 62 -3.60 -15.02 -10.39
C ASN A 62 -3.33 -15.97 -9.20
N GLY A 63 -4.37 -16.63 -8.67
CA GLY A 63 -4.32 -17.52 -7.52
C GLY A 63 -3.86 -18.95 -7.83
N GLN A 64 -3.23 -19.20 -8.99
CA GLN A 64 -2.71 -20.53 -9.34
C GLN A 64 -1.51 -20.94 -8.48
N ALA A 65 -0.82 -19.96 -7.88
CA ALA A 65 0.23 -20.21 -6.89
C ALA A 65 -0.37 -20.49 -5.50
N GLN A 66 0.33 -21.29 -4.68
CA GLN A 66 -0.08 -21.60 -3.31
C GLN A 66 -0.31 -20.35 -2.43
N VAL A 67 0.39 -19.26 -2.74
CA VAL A 67 0.24 -17.95 -2.11
C VAL A 67 0.34 -16.89 -3.20
N PHE A 68 -0.71 -16.06 -3.31
CA PHE A 68 -0.75 -14.88 -4.17
C PHE A 68 -0.89 -13.62 -3.33
N ALA A 69 -0.13 -12.59 -3.68
CA ALA A 69 -0.23 -11.26 -3.07
C ALA A 69 -0.13 -10.21 -4.17
N PHE A 70 -0.87 -9.12 -3.99
CA PHE A 70 -0.75 -7.93 -4.84
C PHE A 70 -0.60 -6.69 -3.96
N LYS A 71 -0.05 -5.64 -4.56
CA LYS A 71 0.13 -4.34 -3.91
C LYS A 71 -0.36 -3.25 -4.86
N ASP A 72 -1.20 -2.37 -4.34
CA ASP A 72 -1.54 -1.08 -4.91
C ASP A 72 -2.03 -0.19 -3.75
N PRO A 73 -1.48 1.02 -3.53
CA PRO A 73 -1.97 1.93 -2.49
C PRO A 73 -3.48 2.14 -2.52
N ARG A 74 -4.09 2.24 -3.72
CA ARG A 74 -5.53 2.51 -3.91
C ARG A 74 -6.40 1.41 -3.35
N THR A 75 -5.88 0.18 -3.21
CA THR A 75 -6.61 -0.94 -2.61
C THR A 75 -7.16 -0.55 -1.24
N LEU A 76 -6.46 0.29 -0.47
CA LEU A 76 -6.94 0.77 0.82
C LEU A 76 -8.19 1.65 0.74
N LEU A 77 -8.40 2.36 -0.38
CA LEU A 77 -9.57 3.21 -0.61
C LEU A 77 -10.82 2.40 -0.95
N VAL A 78 -10.62 1.23 -1.54
CA VAL A 78 -11.69 0.33 -2.03
C VAL A 78 -11.73 -1.01 -1.28
N LEU A 79 -11.04 -1.09 -0.13
CA LEU A 79 -10.72 -2.36 0.54
C LEU A 79 -11.94 -3.16 0.97
N ASP A 80 -13.02 -2.49 1.36
CA ASP A 80 -14.21 -3.19 1.86
C ASP A 80 -14.83 -4.10 0.77
N GLY A 81 -14.80 -3.69 -0.49
CA GLY A 81 -15.25 -4.56 -1.59
C GLY A 81 -14.29 -5.72 -1.87
N TRP A 82 -12.98 -5.54 -1.68
CA TRP A 82 -12.02 -6.66 -1.72
C TRP A 82 -12.27 -7.67 -0.58
N LYS A 83 -12.61 -7.20 0.62
CA LYS A 83 -12.98 -8.06 1.76
C LYS A 83 -14.30 -8.81 1.52
N ASP A 84 -15.26 -8.19 0.85
CA ASP A 84 -16.50 -8.86 0.44
C ASP A 84 -16.21 -10.01 -0.55
N VAL A 85 -15.32 -9.76 -1.50
CA VAL A 85 -14.97 -10.72 -2.56
C VAL A 85 -14.05 -11.84 -2.05
N CYS A 86 -13.15 -11.52 -1.12
CA CYS A 86 -12.15 -12.43 -0.56
C CYS A 86 -12.05 -12.24 0.97
N PRO A 87 -13.00 -12.81 1.75
CA PRO A 87 -13.03 -12.64 3.21
C PRO A 87 -11.81 -13.19 3.94
N GLN A 88 -11.13 -14.18 3.34
CA GLN A 88 -9.91 -14.81 3.85
C GLN A 88 -8.63 -14.02 3.54
N MET A 89 -8.72 -12.83 2.93
CA MET A 89 -7.55 -12.01 2.63
C MET A 89 -6.81 -11.62 3.92
N GLU A 90 -5.49 -11.80 3.91
CA GLU A 90 -4.58 -11.33 4.95
C GLU A 90 -3.89 -10.03 4.51
N PHE A 91 -3.45 -9.24 5.49
CA PHE A 91 -2.90 -7.91 5.23
C PHE A 91 -1.49 -7.73 5.82
N ILE A 92 -0.68 -6.93 5.11
CA ILE A 92 0.49 -6.26 5.68
C ILE A 92 0.33 -4.78 5.37
N GLY A 93 0.25 -3.96 6.42
CA GLY A 93 0.17 -2.52 6.26
C GLY A 93 1.56 -1.90 6.26
N VAL A 94 1.82 -1.00 5.30
CA VAL A 94 3.07 -0.24 5.24
C VAL A 94 2.75 1.24 5.29
N PHE A 95 3.44 1.97 6.17
CA PHE A 95 3.31 3.42 6.25
C PHE A 95 4.69 4.09 6.29
N ARG A 96 4.70 5.38 5.96
CA ARG A 96 5.89 6.23 5.92
C ARG A 96 5.61 7.56 6.61
N HIS A 97 6.64 8.25 7.05
CA HIS A 97 6.59 9.57 7.66
C HIS A 97 5.91 10.57 6.70
N PRO A 98 4.94 11.39 7.17
CA PRO A 98 4.15 12.24 6.28
C PRO A 98 4.98 13.21 5.43
N ASN A 99 6.04 13.82 6.00
CA ASN A 99 6.93 14.71 5.24
C ASN A 99 7.69 13.99 4.13
N ALA A 100 8.06 12.72 4.32
CA ALA A 100 8.76 11.95 3.30
C ALA A 100 7.82 11.61 2.14
N VAL A 101 6.55 11.32 2.43
CA VAL A 101 5.51 11.16 1.41
C VAL A 101 5.24 12.47 0.69
N ALA A 102 5.12 13.58 1.43
CA ALA A 102 4.90 14.90 0.84
C ALA A 102 5.98 15.29 -0.17
N LYS A 103 7.25 15.10 0.17
CA LYS A 103 8.34 15.37 -0.77
C LYS A 103 8.33 14.43 -1.98
N SER A 104 8.00 13.16 -1.77
CA SER A 104 7.90 12.20 -2.88
C SER A 104 6.80 12.58 -3.88
N LEU A 105 5.66 13.06 -3.38
CA LEU A 105 4.54 13.52 -4.21
C LEU A 105 4.85 14.86 -4.89
N GLU A 106 5.54 15.76 -4.20
CA GLU A 106 6.04 17.00 -4.81
C GLU A 106 6.97 16.70 -5.99
N SER A 107 7.96 15.81 -5.82
CA SER A 107 8.88 15.45 -6.92
C SER A 107 8.22 14.72 -8.09
N ARG A 108 7.13 13.98 -7.82
CA ARG A 108 6.46 13.13 -8.82
C ARG A 108 5.41 13.89 -9.62
N SER A 109 4.61 14.72 -8.95
CA SER A 109 3.42 15.35 -9.54
C SER A 109 3.26 16.83 -9.19
N GLY A 110 4.25 17.45 -8.53
CA GLY A 110 4.16 18.84 -8.11
C GLY A 110 3.13 19.10 -7.00
N MET A 111 2.65 18.05 -6.33
CA MET A 111 1.63 18.19 -5.28
C MET A 111 2.18 19.02 -4.12
N SER A 112 1.42 20.03 -3.68
CA SER A 112 1.84 20.85 -2.55
C SER A 112 1.95 20.02 -1.27
N ARG A 113 2.85 20.41 -0.36
CA ARG A 113 3.01 19.73 0.93
C ARG A 113 1.70 19.62 1.72
N ALA A 114 0.86 20.66 1.69
CA ALA A 114 -0.40 20.68 2.41
C ALA A 114 -1.35 19.59 1.88
N GLN A 115 -1.57 19.55 0.56
CA GLN A 115 -2.37 18.52 -0.11
C GLN A 115 -1.82 17.12 0.15
N ALA A 116 -0.50 16.95 0.08
CA ALA A 116 0.12 15.65 0.28
C ALA A 116 -0.02 15.14 1.73
N ILE A 117 0.05 16.02 2.74
CA ILE A 117 -0.17 15.63 4.14
C ILE A 117 -1.64 15.29 4.41
N GLU A 118 -2.57 16.00 3.77
CA GLU A 118 -3.99 15.67 3.84
C GLU A 118 -4.28 14.30 3.21
N LEU A 119 -3.77 14.08 2.00
CA LEU A 119 -3.87 12.79 1.30
C LEU A 119 -3.25 11.66 2.12
N TRP A 120 -2.05 11.88 2.66
CA TRP A 120 -1.40 10.93 3.57
C TRP A 120 -2.30 10.62 4.77
N SER A 121 -2.93 11.63 5.35
CA SER A 121 -3.80 11.47 6.52
C SER A 121 -5.06 10.68 6.21
N ASP A 122 -5.62 10.81 5.00
CA ASP A 122 -6.81 10.05 4.60
C ASP A 122 -6.50 8.56 4.47
N TYR A 123 -5.46 8.20 3.70
CA TYR A 123 -5.02 6.82 3.56
C TYR A 123 -4.65 6.22 4.92
N ASN A 124 -3.85 6.91 5.71
CA ASN A 124 -3.33 6.35 6.97
C ASN A 124 -4.40 6.26 8.07
N ARG A 125 -5.46 7.06 8.00
CA ARG A 125 -6.63 6.90 8.87
C ARG A 125 -7.41 5.64 8.52
N ARG A 126 -7.60 5.35 7.22
CA ARG A 126 -8.20 4.08 6.76
C ARG A 126 -7.36 2.90 7.18
N LEU A 127 -6.04 2.96 7.00
CA LEU A 127 -5.11 1.92 7.44
C LEU A 127 -5.28 1.61 8.93
N LEU A 128 -5.25 2.66 9.77
CA LEU A 128 -5.40 2.51 11.21
C LEU A 128 -6.79 1.97 11.59
N ASN A 129 -7.85 2.39 10.91
CA ASN A 129 -9.20 1.89 11.16
C ASN A 129 -9.34 0.40 10.80
N GLN A 130 -8.77 -0.03 9.68
CA GLN A 130 -8.76 -1.45 9.31
C GLN A 130 -7.97 -2.27 10.32
N TRP A 131 -6.81 -1.77 10.77
CA TRP A 131 -6.00 -2.43 11.81
C TRP A 131 -6.75 -2.54 13.15
N LYS A 132 -7.57 -1.56 13.51
CA LYS A 132 -8.41 -1.61 14.72
C LYS A 132 -9.53 -2.66 14.61
N GLY A 133 -10.05 -2.91 13.40
CA GLY A 133 -11.08 -3.92 13.16
C GLY A 133 -10.53 -5.35 13.17
N ARG A 134 -9.34 -5.56 12.60
CA ARG A 134 -8.60 -6.82 12.63
C ARG A 134 -7.12 -6.51 12.65
N GLN A 135 -6.41 -6.96 13.67
CA GLN A 135 -4.97 -6.68 13.78
C GLN A 135 -4.19 -7.45 12.70
N PHE A 136 -3.23 -6.76 12.10
CA PHE A 136 -2.30 -7.32 11.11
C PHE A 136 -0.93 -6.64 11.23
N PRO A 137 0.16 -7.23 10.70
CA PRO A 137 1.48 -6.61 10.68
C PRO A 137 1.46 -5.19 10.11
N LEU A 138 1.97 -4.23 10.88
CA LEU A 138 2.27 -2.87 10.41
C LEU A 138 3.78 -2.68 10.34
N LEU A 139 4.26 -2.15 9.23
CA LEU A 139 5.68 -1.89 8.98
C LEU A 139 5.90 -0.41 8.68
N CYS A 140 6.91 0.18 9.31
CA CYS A 140 7.31 1.54 9.05
C CYS A 140 8.46 1.58 8.03
N PHE A 141 8.18 2.12 6.85
CA PHE A 141 9.15 2.20 5.75
C PHE A 141 10.35 3.13 6.02
N ASP A 142 10.35 3.90 7.10
CA ASP A 142 11.48 4.76 7.47
C ASP A 142 12.49 4.11 8.41
N GLU A 143 12.20 2.92 8.96
CA GLU A 143 13.08 2.20 9.89
C GLU A 143 14.28 1.58 9.20
N PRO A 144 15.50 1.56 9.76
CA PRO A 144 16.70 1.01 9.11
C PRO A 144 16.45 -0.31 8.38
N GLU A 145 17.11 -0.52 7.25
CA GLU A 145 16.88 -1.68 6.35
C GLU A 145 16.82 -3.01 7.09
N GLU A 146 17.84 -3.27 7.90
CA GLU A 146 17.96 -4.48 8.71
C GLU A 146 16.75 -4.66 9.64
N VAL A 147 16.27 -3.57 10.23
CA VAL A 147 15.09 -3.55 11.09
C VAL A 147 13.82 -3.81 10.29
N PHE A 148 13.65 -3.15 9.15
CA PHE A 148 12.48 -3.34 8.27
C PHE A 148 12.41 -4.78 7.76
N HIS A 149 13.53 -5.34 7.29
CA HIS A 149 13.58 -6.72 6.82
C HIS A 149 13.35 -7.73 7.93
N SER A 150 13.93 -7.52 9.11
CA SER A 150 13.65 -8.37 10.27
C SER A 150 12.16 -8.37 10.62
N LYS A 151 11.51 -7.21 10.62
CA LYS A 151 10.07 -7.10 10.88
C LYS A 151 9.21 -7.67 9.76
N LEU A 152 9.66 -7.57 8.52
CA LEU A 152 9.01 -8.21 7.38
C LEU A 152 9.10 -9.74 7.50
N ASP A 153 10.25 -10.29 7.86
CA ASP A 153 10.43 -11.73 8.07
C ASP A 153 9.47 -12.22 9.19
N VAL A 154 9.35 -11.47 10.30
CA VAL A 154 8.35 -11.73 11.37
C VAL A 154 6.91 -11.63 10.84
N ALA A 155 6.61 -10.66 9.97
CA ALA A 155 5.28 -10.52 9.38
C ALA A 155 4.92 -11.72 8.48
N LEU A 156 5.88 -12.21 7.69
CA LEU A 156 5.71 -13.38 6.82
C LEU A 156 5.50 -14.65 7.63
N ASP A 157 6.30 -14.86 8.68
CA ASP A 157 6.16 -16.00 9.59
C ASP A 157 4.77 -16.04 10.26
N ARG A 158 4.27 -14.89 10.74
CA ARG A 158 2.91 -14.78 11.31
C ARG A 158 1.80 -15.13 10.33
N LEU A 159 2.03 -14.95 9.03
CA LEU A 159 1.08 -15.28 7.97
C LEU A 159 1.27 -16.70 7.44
N GLY A 160 2.21 -17.48 8.01
CA GLY A 160 2.54 -18.83 7.54
C GLY A 160 3.14 -18.83 6.13
N LEU A 161 3.75 -17.71 5.72
CA LEU A 161 4.34 -17.55 4.39
C LEU A 161 5.81 -17.97 4.41
N PRO A 162 6.30 -18.64 3.34
CA PRO A 162 7.71 -19.03 3.27
C PRO A 162 8.63 -17.81 3.26
N GLU A 163 9.81 -17.95 3.87
CA GLU A 163 10.83 -16.90 3.84
C GLU A 163 11.19 -16.52 2.40
N LEU A 164 11.38 -15.22 2.17
CA LEU A 164 11.81 -14.72 0.87
C LEU A 164 13.27 -15.10 0.62
N PRO A 165 13.62 -15.62 -0.58
CA PRO A 165 15.00 -15.84 -0.97
C PRO A 165 15.81 -14.55 -0.81
N LYS A 166 17.05 -14.64 -0.33
CA LYS A 166 17.94 -13.47 -0.17
C LYS A 166 18.10 -12.66 -1.46
N SER A 167 18.01 -13.29 -2.63
CA SER A 167 18.04 -12.64 -3.95
C SER A 167 16.80 -11.78 -4.26
N MET A 168 15.68 -11.98 -3.56
CA MET A 168 14.44 -11.22 -3.69
C MET A 168 14.31 -10.12 -2.62
N LYS A 169 15.20 -10.08 -1.62
CA LYS A 169 15.39 -8.95 -0.70
C LYS A 169 16.03 -7.78 -1.48
N PHE A 170 15.26 -7.26 -2.43
CA PHE A 170 15.65 -6.16 -3.31
C PHE A 170 15.44 -4.87 -2.53
N TRP A 171 16.54 -4.20 -2.22
CA TRP A 171 16.55 -2.98 -1.44
C TRP A 171 17.28 -1.88 -2.22
N GLU A 172 16.60 -0.76 -2.45
CA GLU A 172 17.21 0.44 -3.04
C GLU A 172 17.38 1.49 -1.95
N ASP A 173 18.62 1.66 -1.50
CA ASP A 173 19.03 2.74 -0.58
C ASP A 173 18.66 4.14 -1.10
N SER A 174 18.55 4.30 -2.42
CA SER A 174 18.21 5.56 -3.08
C SER A 174 16.80 6.07 -2.76
N LEU A 175 15.90 5.22 -2.26
CA LEU A 175 14.52 5.60 -1.90
C LEU A 175 14.42 6.21 -0.49
N ARG A 176 15.51 6.18 0.29
CA ARG A 176 15.55 6.69 1.66
C ARG A 176 16.37 7.96 1.78
N THR A 177 15.66 9.05 2.03
CA THR A 177 16.25 10.29 2.54
C THR A 177 15.62 10.69 3.89
N SER A 178 15.19 9.70 4.70
CA SER A 178 14.43 9.92 5.94
C SER A 178 15.13 10.85 6.94
N GLN A 179 16.47 10.81 7.05
CA GLN A 179 17.19 11.66 8.00
C GLN A 179 17.11 13.17 7.71
N ARG A 180 16.67 13.61 6.51
CA ARG A 180 16.49 15.04 6.20
C ARG A 180 15.06 15.57 6.35
N TYR A 181 14.06 14.72 6.60
CA TYR A 181 12.64 15.12 6.45
C TYR A 181 11.85 15.31 7.74
N GLU A 182 12.40 14.95 8.90
CA GLU A 182 11.73 15.15 10.19
C GLU A 182 11.72 16.62 10.65
N ALA A 183 12.48 17.51 9.99
CA ALA A 183 12.62 18.90 10.42
C ALA A 183 11.35 19.75 10.26
N ALA A 184 10.45 19.43 9.33
CA ALA A 184 9.26 20.23 9.07
C ALA A 184 8.09 19.83 10.00
N ARG A 185 7.55 20.80 10.77
CA ARG A 185 6.46 20.54 11.71
C ARG A 185 5.19 20.04 10.98
N LEU A 186 4.62 18.96 11.49
CA LEU A 186 3.37 18.40 10.99
C LEU A 186 2.16 19.05 11.68
N PRO A 187 0.99 19.13 11.00
CA PRO A 187 -0.27 19.39 11.68
C PRO A 187 -0.48 18.38 12.82
N ILE A 188 -1.03 18.83 13.96
CA ILE A 188 -1.16 18.02 15.18
C ILE A 188 -1.90 16.70 14.91
N LYS A 189 -2.99 16.75 14.13
CA LYS A 189 -3.78 15.56 13.77
C LYS A 189 -2.96 14.53 12.99
N SER A 190 -2.19 14.97 11.99
CA SER A 190 -1.33 14.09 11.18
C SER A 190 -0.17 13.52 12.00
N TRP A 191 0.41 14.31 12.91
CA TRP A 191 1.43 13.84 13.84
C TRP A 191 0.92 12.78 14.82
N LEU A 192 -0.27 13.00 15.42
CA LEU A 192 -0.91 12.02 16.31
C LEU A 192 -1.21 10.71 15.57
N LEU A 193 -1.71 10.80 14.34
CA LEU A 193 -1.95 9.64 13.48
C LEU A 193 -0.65 8.88 13.19
N TYR A 194 0.43 9.58 12.83
CA TYR A 194 1.73 8.97 12.60
C TYR A 194 2.26 8.27 13.85
N LYS A 195 2.18 8.92 15.02
CA LYS A 195 2.56 8.30 16.30
C LYS A 195 1.73 7.07 16.63
N ALA A 196 0.43 7.10 16.35
CA ALA A 196 -0.45 5.96 16.57
C ALA A 196 -0.04 4.76 15.70
N LEU A 197 0.36 4.98 14.45
CA LEU A 197 0.88 3.94 13.56
C LEU A 197 2.25 3.43 14.03
N LYS A 198 3.18 4.33 14.39
CA LYS A 198 4.50 3.94 14.94
C LYS A 198 4.39 3.08 16.19
N ALA A 199 3.47 3.40 17.11
CA ALA A 199 3.25 2.61 18.32
C ALA A 199 2.66 1.21 18.07
N ARG A 200 2.17 0.94 16.85
CA ARG A 200 1.57 -0.34 16.43
C ARG A 200 2.38 -1.07 15.37
N SER A 201 3.46 -0.45 14.90
CA SER A 201 4.43 -1.13 14.04
C SER A 201 4.94 -2.34 14.80
N LEU A 202 5.14 -3.45 14.08
CA LEU A 202 6.04 -4.51 14.55
C LEU A 202 7.40 -3.91 14.92
#